data_AF-A0A445IYN8-F1
#
_entry.id   AF-A0A445IYN8-F1
#
_cell.length_a   1.000
_cell.length_b   1.000
_cell.length_c   1.000
_cell.angle_alpha   90.00
_cell.angle_beta   90.00
_cell.angle_gamma   90.00
#
_symmetry.space_group_name_H-M   'P 1'
#
loop_
_entity.id
_entity.type
_entity.pdbx_description
1 polymer ?
#
loop_
_entity_poly.entity_id
_entity_poly.type
_entity_poly.pdbx_seq_one_letter_code
_entity_poly.pdbx_strand_id
1 'polypeptide(L)'
;MQVMKSATQVETIQPSPPSLSSSLSLGLNKMRPYETVDHLVSCNAVVVFSMSDCCMSTVVKHLLFSLGVSPTVVELNEQADGPDIRSVLYQLARSHQPIPAVFIGGKFLGGVQTLMASHINGTLVPLLKEAGALWL
;
A
#
# COMPACT_ATOMS: atom_id res chain seq x y z
N MET A 1 30.63 4.69 64.66
CA MET A 1 29.39 4.81 65.44
C MET A 1 28.22 4.80 64.46
N GLN A 2 27.28 3.86 64.63
CA GLN A 2 25.94 3.71 63.98
C GLN A 2 25.89 3.87 62.44
N VAL A 3 25.83 2.82 61.61
CA VAL A 3 24.82 1.75 61.44
C VAL A 3 23.42 2.28 61.06
N MET A 4 22.86 1.67 60.00
CA MET A 4 21.43 1.47 59.63
C MET A 4 20.89 2.39 58.52
N LYS A 5 20.11 1.94 57.52
CA LYS A 5 19.58 0.63 57.06
C LYS A 5 18.79 0.88 55.74
N SER A 6 18.45 -0.23 55.07
CA SER A 6 17.40 -0.43 54.03
C SER A 6 17.82 -0.17 52.58
N ALA A 7 17.90 -1.15 51.68
CA ALA A 7 17.01 -2.25 51.28
C ALA A 7 15.75 -1.79 50.55
N THR A 8 15.51 -2.40 49.37
CA THR A 8 14.26 -2.69 48.64
C THR A 8 14.54 -2.47 47.15
N GLN A 9 14.79 -3.46 46.29
CA GLN A 9 14.07 -4.68 45.85
C GLN A 9 13.68 -4.48 44.37
N VAL A 10 14.17 -5.44 43.57
CA VAL A 10 13.82 -5.73 42.17
C VAL A 10 12.33 -6.01 42.06
N GLU A 11 11.68 -5.52 41.00
CA GLU A 11 10.55 -6.24 40.42
C GLU A 11 10.50 -6.10 38.89
N THR A 12 10.63 -7.24 38.23
CA THR A 12 10.39 -7.51 36.81
C THR A 12 8.89 -7.45 36.55
N ILE A 13 8.42 -6.65 35.56
CA ILE A 13 7.08 -6.84 34.99
C ILE A 13 7.12 -6.63 33.48
N GLN A 14 6.70 -7.69 32.77
CA GLN A 14 6.54 -7.85 31.34
C GLN A 14 5.48 -6.90 30.73
N PRO A 15 5.49 -6.67 29.39
CA PRO A 15 4.54 -5.78 28.74
C PRO A 15 3.14 -6.39 28.68
N SER A 16 2.18 -5.76 29.34
CA SER A 16 0.75 -6.09 29.20
C SER A 16 0.08 -5.23 28.13
N PRO A 17 -0.85 -5.80 27.34
CA PRO A 17 -1.43 -5.16 26.16
C PRO A 17 -2.38 -4.02 26.57
N PRO A 18 -2.53 -2.94 25.77
CA PRO A 18 -3.60 -2.00 26.00
C PRO A 18 -4.94 -2.67 25.68
N SER A 19 -5.64 -2.98 26.76
CA SER A 19 -7.02 -3.40 26.85
C SER A 19 -7.95 -2.46 26.08
N LEU A 20 -8.81 -3.08 25.28
CA LEU A 20 -9.97 -2.48 24.63
C LEU A 20 -10.95 -1.98 25.72
N SER A 21 -11.10 -0.67 25.89
CA SER A 21 -12.33 -0.08 26.45
C SER A 21 -12.64 1.27 25.80
N SER A 22 -13.45 1.18 24.75
CA SER A 22 -14.52 2.09 24.35
C SER A 22 -14.58 3.51 24.92
N SER A 23 -14.38 4.49 24.04
CA SER A 23 -15.16 5.74 24.04
C SER A 23 -15.23 6.29 22.61
N LEU A 24 -16.39 6.11 21.96
CA LEU A 24 -16.69 6.65 20.63
C LEU A 24 -16.78 8.18 20.71
N SER A 25 -15.68 8.85 20.39
CA SER A 25 -15.74 10.14 19.72
C SER A 25 -15.44 9.87 18.25
N LEU A 26 -16.47 9.90 17.39
CA LEU A 26 -16.34 9.95 15.93
C LEU A 26 -15.69 11.29 15.53
N GLY A 27 -14.42 11.47 15.88
CA GLY A 27 -13.52 12.33 15.14
C GLY A 27 -13.07 11.52 13.94
N LEU A 28 -13.37 11.99 12.74
CA LEU A 28 -12.88 11.43 11.49
C LEU A 28 -11.36 11.26 11.59
N ASN A 29 -10.88 10.07 11.93
CA ASN A 29 -9.50 9.67 11.65
C ASN A 29 -9.42 9.44 10.14
N LYS A 30 -9.55 10.52 9.37
CA LYS A 30 -9.30 10.52 7.93
C LYS A 30 -7.81 10.26 7.78
N MET A 31 -7.47 9.03 7.40
CA MET A 31 -6.11 8.62 7.08
C MET A 31 -5.54 9.59 6.05
N ARG A 32 -4.28 9.99 6.21
CA ARG A 32 -3.65 10.92 5.27
C ARG A 32 -3.53 10.24 3.91
N PRO A 33 -3.60 10.96 2.79
CA PRO A 33 -3.55 10.36 1.45
C PRO A 33 -2.32 9.46 1.22
N TYR A 34 -1.16 9.85 1.77
CA TYR A 34 0.05 9.04 1.70
C TYR A 34 -0.07 7.75 2.51
N GLU A 35 -0.62 7.83 3.73
CA GLU A 35 -0.86 6.66 4.57
C GLU A 35 -1.86 5.70 3.90
N THR A 36 -2.90 6.22 3.23
CA THR A 36 -3.84 5.40 2.45
C THR A 36 -3.12 4.63 1.35
N VAL A 37 -2.24 5.29 0.58
CA VAL A 37 -1.44 4.63 -0.46
C VAL A 37 -0.52 3.57 0.16
N ASP A 38 0.23 3.93 1.21
CA ASP A 38 1.18 3.05 1.88
C ASP A 38 0.50 1.79 2.45
N HIS A 39 -0.65 1.97 3.10
CA HIS A 39 -1.45 0.88 3.64
C HIS A 39 -1.96 -0.05 2.54
N LEU A 40 -2.57 0.49 1.48
CA LEU A 40 -3.06 -0.31 0.37
C LEU A 40 -1.94 -1.12 -0.28
N VAL A 41 -0.80 -0.48 -0.51
CA VAL A 41 0.38 -1.08 -1.14
C VAL A 41 1.05 -2.13 -0.25
N SER A 42 1.01 -1.95 1.07
CA SER A 42 1.58 -2.90 2.03
C SER A 42 0.69 -4.13 2.28
N CYS A 43 -0.63 -3.97 2.20
CA CYS A 43 -1.59 -5.06 2.47
C CYS A 43 -1.90 -5.93 1.24
N ASN A 44 -1.49 -5.52 0.03
CA ASN A 44 -1.85 -6.19 -1.21
C ASN A 44 -0.61 -6.49 -2.06
N ALA A 45 -0.58 -7.67 -2.66
CA ALA A 45 0.53 -8.08 -3.52
C ALA A 45 0.68 -7.21 -4.78
N VAL A 46 -0.46 -6.80 -5.37
CA VAL A 46 -0.51 -5.88 -6.52
C VAL A 46 -1.63 -4.87 -6.30
N VAL A 47 -1.31 -3.59 -6.48
CA VAL A 47 -2.26 -2.49 -6.43
C VAL A 47 -2.19 -1.69 -7.72
N VAL A 48 -3.34 -1.35 -8.29
CA VAL A 48 -3.46 -0.48 -9.45
C VAL A 48 -4.35 0.70 -9.10
N PHE A 49 -3.75 1.88 -9.01
CA PHE A 49 -4.50 3.13 -8.96
C PHE A 49 -4.88 3.54 -10.39
N SER A 50 -6.17 3.73 -10.63
CA SER A 50 -6.80 3.80 -11.94
C SER A 50 -7.77 5.00 -12.02
N MET A 51 -8.24 5.28 -13.23
CA MET A 51 -9.45 6.06 -13.48
C MET A 51 -10.37 5.25 -14.40
N SER A 52 -11.66 5.17 -14.07
CA SER A 52 -12.64 4.34 -14.78
C SER A 52 -12.74 4.73 -16.28
N ASP A 53 -12.57 6.01 -16.59
CA ASP A 53 -12.66 6.56 -17.96
C ASP A 53 -11.31 6.61 -18.71
N CYS A 54 -10.32 5.80 -18.31
CA CYS A 54 -8.98 5.81 -18.92
C CYS A 54 -8.67 4.50 -19.66
N CYS A 55 -8.53 4.57 -20.99
CA CYS A 55 -8.21 3.41 -21.82
C CYS A 55 -6.89 2.72 -21.43
N MET A 56 -5.89 3.47 -20.95
CA MET A 56 -4.62 2.90 -20.48
C MET A 56 -4.81 2.10 -19.19
N SER A 57 -5.73 2.50 -18.32
CA SER A 57 -6.04 1.74 -17.11
C SER A 57 -6.72 0.41 -17.45
N THR A 58 -7.58 0.38 -18.46
CA THR A 58 -8.16 -0.85 -19.01
C THR A 58 -7.07 -1.81 -19.51
N VAL A 59 -6.09 -1.31 -20.25
CA VAL A 59 -4.96 -2.13 -20.74
C VAL A 59 -4.19 -2.78 -19.58
N VAL A 60 -3.85 -2.00 -18.54
CA VAL A 60 -3.14 -2.53 -17.36
C VAL A 60 -3.94 -3.62 -16.65
N LYS A 61 -5.24 -3.40 -16.41
CA LYS A 61 -6.12 -4.38 -15.76
C LYS A 61 -6.19 -5.67 -16.58
N HIS A 62 -6.46 -5.54 -17.89
CA HIS A 62 -6.54 -6.69 -18.78
C HIS A 62 -5.24 -7.50 -18.83
N LEU A 63 -4.08 -6.84 -18.89
CA LEU A 63 -2.80 -7.54 -18.87
C LEU A 63 -2.64 -8.35 -17.58
N LEU A 64 -2.87 -7.74 -16.41
CA LEU A 64 -2.73 -8.42 -15.13
C LEU A 64 -3.70 -9.61 -15.00
N PHE A 65 -4.97 -9.43 -15.38
CA PHE A 65 -5.95 -10.52 -15.39
C PHE A 65 -5.57 -11.64 -16.37
N SER A 66 -5.06 -11.30 -17.55
CA SER A 66 -4.62 -12.30 -18.54
C SER A 66 -3.42 -13.12 -18.07
N LEU A 67 -2.62 -12.58 -17.14
CA LEU A 67 -1.54 -13.29 -16.46
C LEU A 67 -2.01 -14.13 -15.26
N GLY A 68 -3.31 -14.14 -14.95
CA GLY A 68 -3.87 -14.83 -13.78
C GLY A 68 -3.70 -14.09 -12.45
N VAL A 69 -3.35 -12.80 -12.49
CA VAL A 69 -3.20 -11.97 -11.29
C VAL A 69 -4.56 -11.33 -10.95
N SER A 70 -4.89 -11.29 -9.66
CA SER A 70 -6.03 -10.53 -9.13
C SER A 70 -5.54 -9.27 -8.41
N PRO A 71 -5.33 -8.14 -9.11
CA PRO A 71 -4.87 -6.90 -8.48
C PRO A 71 -5.99 -6.21 -7.70
N THR A 72 -5.62 -5.49 -6.65
CA THR A 72 -6.49 -4.53 -5.99
C THR A 72 -6.55 -3.25 -6.82
N VAL A 73 -7.72 -2.94 -7.38
CA VAL A 73 -7.93 -1.76 -8.23
C VAL A 73 -8.60 -0.66 -7.44
N VAL A 74 -8.04 0.55 -7.49
CA VAL A 74 -8.56 1.74 -6.82
C VAL A 74 -8.90 2.80 -7.86
N GLU A 75 -10.19 3.00 -8.12
CA GLU A 75 -10.67 4.00 -9.08
C GLU A 75 -10.72 5.39 -8.44
N LEU A 76 -9.75 6.25 -8.74
CA LEU A 76 -9.59 7.54 -8.08
C LEU A 76 -10.70 8.55 -8.40
N ASN A 77 -11.38 8.41 -9.53
CA ASN A 77 -12.54 9.23 -9.88
C ASN A 77 -13.80 8.87 -9.06
N GLU A 78 -13.78 7.75 -8.35
CA GLU A 78 -14.90 7.27 -7.52
C GLU A 78 -14.62 7.45 -6.02
N GLN A 79 -13.39 7.83 -5.64
CA GLN A 79 -13.01 8.07 -4.26
C GLN A 79 -13.12 9.56 -3.87
N ALA A 80 -13.64 9.82 -2.68
CA ALA A 80 -13.76 11.19 -2.15
C ALA A 80 -12.38 11.87 -1.93
N ASP A 81 -11.36 11.10 -1.58
CA ASP A 81 -9.97 11.52 -1.43
C ASP A 81 -9.11 11.24 -2.67
N GLY A 82 -9.74 10.84 -3.79
CA GLY A 82 -9.08 10.52 -5.04
C GLY A 82 -8.12 11.60 -5.57
N PRO A 83 -8.50 12.90 -5.59
CA PRO A 83 -7.59 13.98 -5.99
C PRO A 83 -6.34 14.09 -5.10
N ASP A 84 -6.50 13.89 -3.79
CA ASP A 84 -5.40 13.96 -2.83
C ASP A 84 -4.45 12.75 -3.00
N ILE A 85 -5.01 11.54 -3.16
CA ILE A 85 -4.23 10.33 -3.47
C ILE A 85 -3.50 10.51 -4.79
N ARG A 86 -4.16 11.05 -5.83
CA ARG A 86 -3.53 11.32 -7.12
C ARG A 86 -2.32 12.26 -6.98
N SER A 87 -2.42 13.29 -6.13
CA SER A 87 -1.30 14.19 -5.82
C SER A 87 -0.10 13.46 -5.20
N VAL A 88 -0.34 12.49 -4.31
CA VAL A 88 0.73 11.62 -3.79
C VAL A 88 1.35 10.79 -4.90
N LEU A 89 0.53 10.19 -5.77
CA LEU A 89 1.03 9.39 -6.89
C LEU A 89 1.87 10.23 -7.89
N TYR A 90 1.50 11.49 -8.13
CA TYR A 90 2.31 12.44 -8.89
C TYR A 90 3.71 12.61 -8.29
N GLN A 91 3.80 12.76 -6.97
CA GLN A 91 5.08 12.93 -6.26
C GLN A 91 5.93 11.66 -6.32
N LEU A 92 5.31 10.48 -6.12
CA LEU A 92 5.99 9.18 -6.20
C LEU A 92 6.49 8.87 -7.61
N ALA A 93 5.66 9.13 -8.62
CA ALA A 93 5.97 8.82 -10.02
C ALA A 93 6.97 9.79 -10.65
N ARG A 94 7.15 10.99 -10.06
CA ARG A 94 7.94 12.10 -10.63
C ARG A 94 7.57 12.38 -12.10
N SER A 95 6.29 12.23 -12.44
CA SER A 95 5.75 12.29 -13.81
C SER A 95 4.41 13.01 -13.84
N HIS A 96 4.13 13.71 -14.96
CA HIS A 96 2.86 14.41 -15.19
C HIS A 96 1.67 13.48 -15.52
N GLN A 97 1.90 12.18 -15.66
CA GLN A 97 0.85 11.18 -15.89
C GLN A 97 1.04 9.96 -14.98
N PRO A 98 0.59 10.01 -13.72
CA PRO A 98 0.79 8.94 -12.76
C PRO A 98 -0.26 7.83 -12.88
N ILE A 99 -1.29 7.98 -13.74
CA ILE A 99 -2.37 7.01 -13.88
C ILE A 99 -2.30 6.31 -15.26
N PRO A 100 -2.41 4.97 -15.32
CA PRO A 100 -2.46 4.05 -14.17
C PRO A 100 -1.14 4.03 -13.40
N ALA A 101 -1.21 3.91 -12.07
CA ALA A 101 -0.06 3.72 -11.18
C ALA A 101 -0.08 2.30 -10.64
N VAL A 102 0.98 1.54 -10.90
CA VAL A 102 1.07 0.13 -10.55
C VAL A 102 2.11 -0.07 -9.46
N PHE A 103 1.71 -0.80 -8.44
CA PHE A 103 2.57 -1.25 -7.35
C PHE A 103 2.58 -2.77 -7.29
N ILE A 104 3.75 -3.36 -7.07
CA ILE A 104 3.94 -4.81 -6.94
C ILE A 104 4.84 -5.06 -5.72
N GLY A 105 4.41 -5.94 -4.81
CA GLY A 105 5.18 -6.33 -3.63
C GLY A 105 5.58 -5.13 -2.75
N GLY A 106 4.67 -4.18 -2.55
CA GLY A 106 4.93 -2.98 -1.76
C GLY A 106 5.71 -1.87 -2.48
N LYS A 107 6.14 -2.07 -3.74
CA LYS A 107 7.02 -1.14 -4.47
C LYS A 107 6.32 -0.51 -5.67
N PHE A 108 6.62 0.77 -5.92
CA PHE A 108 6.14 1.46 -7.11
C PHE A 108 6.86 0.93 -8.36
N LEU A 109 6.11 0.31 -9.26
CA LEU A 109 6.64 -0.16 -10.54
C LEU A 109 6.66 0.96 -11.58
N GLY A 110 5.59 1.75 -11.64
CA GLY A 110 5.40 2.78 -12.68
C GLY A 110 4.01 2.73 -13.29
N GLY A 111 3.88 3.28 -14.49
CA GLY A 111 2.63 3.25 -15.26
C GLY A 111 2.60 2.20 -16.36
N VAL A 112 1.70 2.39 -17.32
CA VAL A 112 1.48 1.44 -18.42
C VAL A 112 2.76 1.13 -19.21
N GLN A 113 3.59 2.14 -19.51
CA GLN A 113 4.82 1.92 -20.27
C GLN A 113 5.80 1.01 -19.56
N THR A 114 6.04 1.24 -18.26
CA THR A 114 6.94 0.41 -17.46
C THR A 114 6.40 -1.01 -17.32
N LEU A 115 5.10 -1.15 -17.05
CA LEU A 115 4.45 -2.47 -16.96
C LEU A 115 4.58 -3.26 -18.27
N MET A 116 4.30 -2.62 -19.41
CA MET A 116 4.42 -3.26 -20.72
C MET A 116 5.88 -3.62 -21.04
N ALA A 117 6.83 -2.74 -20.72
CA ALA A 117 8.25 -3.03 -20.90
C ALA A 117 8.69 -4.25 -20.07
N SER A 118 8.26 -4.32 -18.79
CA SER A 118 8.50 -5.47 -17.91
C SER A 118 7.83 -6.76 -18.39
N HIS A 119 6.67 -6.66 -19.05
CA HIS A 119 6.02 -7.81 -19.65
C HIS A 119 6.80 -8.32 -20.85
N ILE A 120 7.19 -7.43 -21.77
CA ILE A 120 7.92 -7.76 -23.00
C ILE A 120 9.30 -8.34 -22.70
N ASN A 121 10.02 -7.79 -21.73
CA ASN A 121 11.35 -8.27 -21.37
C ASN A 121 11.34 -9.49 -20.43
N GLY A 122 10.16 -10.01 -20.06
CA GLY A 122 9.98 -11.20 -19.21
C GLY A 122 10.23 -10.97 -17.71
N THR A 123 10.50 -9.74 -17.25
CA THR A 123 10.75 -9.46 -15.82
C THR A 123 9.49 -9.38 -14.97
N LEU A 124 8.32 -9.17 -15.59
CA LEU A 124 7.06 -8.99 -14.86
C LEU A 124 6.62 -10.25 -14.10
N VAL A 125 6.72 -11.44 -14.73
CA VAL A 125 6.28 -12.70 -14.11
C VAL A 125 7.10 -13.04 -12.86
N PRO A 126 8.45 -12.96 -12.88
CA PRO A 126 9.26 -13.11 -11.66
C PRO A 126 8.85 -12.16 -10.52
N LEU A 127 8.64 -10.86 -10.82
CA LEU A 127 8.21 -9.88 -9.81
C LEU A 127 6.85 -10.24 -9.19
N LEU A 128 5.91 -10.71 -10.00
CA LEU A 128 4.60 -11.15 -9.53
C LEU A 128 4.69 -12.40 -8.64
N LYS A 129 5.58 -13.35 -8.97
CA LYS A 129 5.83 -14.54 -8.14
C LYS A 129 6.46 -14.16 -6.80
N GLU A 130 7.47 -13.31 -6.80
CA GLU A 130 8.11 -12.82 -5.56
C GLU A 130 7.12 -12.08 -4.65
N ALA A 131 6.19 -11.32 -5.24
CA ALA A 131 5.14 -10.63 -4.49
C ALA A 131 4.01 -11.56 -3.99
N GLY A 132 4.02 -12.86 -4.35
CA GLY A 132 2.94 -13.80 -4.01
C GLY A 132 1.64 -13.56 -4.78
N ALA A 133 1.71 -12.81 -5.89
CA ALA A 133 0.56 -12.46 -6.73
C ALA A 133 0.20 -13.57 -7.74
N LEU A 134 1.11 -14.53 -7.95
CA LEU A 134 0.98 -15.61 -8.92
C LEU A 134 1.55 -16.91 -8.34
N TRP A 135 0.76 -17.98 -8.38
CA TRP A 135 1.13 -19.32 -7.92
C TRP A 135 1.09 -20.28 -9.12
N LEU A 136 2.18 -20.32 -9.91
CA LEU A 136 2.40 -21.26 -11.02
C LEU A 136 3.74 -21.95 -10.85
#